data_AF-A0AAW7E9W6-F1
#
_entry.id   AF-A0AAW7E9W6-F1
#
_cell.length_a   1.000
_cell.length_b   1.000
_cell.length_c   1.000
_cell.angle_alpha   90.00
_cell.angle_beta   90.00
_cell.angle_gamma   90.00
#
_symmetry.space_group_name_H-M   'P 1'
#
loop_
_entity.id
_entity.type
_entity.pdbx_description
1 polymer ?
#
loop_
_entity_poly.entity_id
_entity_poly.type
_entity_poly.pdbx_seq_one_letter_code
_entity_poly.pdbx_strand_id
1 'polypeptide(L)'
;MINNNYVPEWYISPFQHVKYTLVRNQIHMDLLFENMNDVDEFMSNGCDAQVNFYNDDSMAIVQIQDSERPLIEVHGLLLHEAVHIWQRIKQRMNERDPSTEFEAYSIQAIAQDLFAMFEESQCDD
;
A
#
# COMPACT_ATOMS: atom_id res chain seq x y z
N MET A 1 10.86 14.01 5.72
CA MET A 1 11.92 13.30 4.95
C MET A 1 11.72 11.80 5.14
N ILE A 2 12.09 10.94 4.18
CA ILE A 2 11.95 9.48 4.36
C ILE A 2 12.99 8.94 5.35
N ASN A 3 12.54 8.10 6.28
CA ASN A 3 13.40 7.31 7.17
C ASN A 3 13.94 6.06 6.48
N ASN A 4 15.19 6.11 6.02
CA ASN A 4 15.84 4.95 5.38
C ASN A 4 16.10 3.76 6.32
N ASN A 5 15.92 3.92 7.64
CA ASN A 5 15.98 2.82 8.60
C ASN A 5 14.60 2.18 8.85
N TYR A 6 13.53 2.74 8.27
CA TYR A 6 12.21 2.14 8.33
C TYR A 6 12.20 0.83 7.54
N VAL A 7 11.76 -0.25 8.18
CA VAL A 7 11.57 -1.55 7.54
C VAL A 7 10.06 -1.73 7.34
N PRO A 8 9.57 -1.79 6.09
CA PRO A 8 8.15 -1.96 5.84
C PRO A 8 7.62 -3.27 6.42
N GLU A 9 6.54 -3.18 7.19
CA GLU A 9 5.84 -4.35 7.74
C GLU A 9 4.64 -4.73 6.88
N TRP A 10 4.34 -6.04 6.84
CA TRP A 10 3.18 -6.57 6.14
C TRP A 10 1.95 -6.58 7.04
N TYR A 11 0.93 -5.85 6.62
CA TYR A 11 -0.38 -5.89 7.23
C TYR A 11 -1.25 -6.90 6.49
N ILE A 12 -2.25 -7.43 7.19
CA ILE A 12 -3.17 -8.42 6.65
C ILE A 12 -4.54 -7.76 6.56
N SER A 13 -5.14 -7.79 5.38
CA SER A 13 -6.47 -7.21 5.19
C SER A 13 -7.50 -7.79 6.13
N PRO A 14 -8.61 -7.06 6.36
CA PRO A 14 -9.83 -7.68 6.84
C PRO A 14 -10.08 -8.98 6.05
N PHE A 15 -10.47 -10.06 6.75
CA PHE A 15 -10.69 -11.40 6.19
C PHE A 15 -9.46 -12.14 5.64
N GLN A 16 -8.24 -11.59 5.77
CA GLN A 16 -6.98 -12.29 5.51
C GLN A 16 -6.76 -12.77 4.06
N HIS A 17 -7.35 -12.10 3.06
CA HIS A 17 -7.23 -12.50 1.66
C HIS A 17 -6.06 -11.83 0.91
N VAL A 18 -5.63 -10.64 1.37
CA VAL A 18 -4.52 -9.88 0.78
C VAL A 18 -3.62 -9.37 1.92
N LYS A 19 -2.31 -9.51 1.75
CA LYS A 19 -1.33 -8.77 2.56
C LYS A 19 -0.97 -7.48 1.85
N TYR A 20 -0.78 -6.40 2.58
CA TYR A 20 -0.35 -5.13 1.98
C TYR A 20 0.70 -4.43 2.83
N THR A 21 1.47 -3.57 2.19
CA THR A 21 2.48 -2.71 2.83
C THR A 21 2.68 -1.44 2.00
N LEU A 22 3.41 -0.48 2.56
CA LEU A 22 3.77 0.79 1.93
C LEU A 22 5.29 0.91 1.80
N VAL A 23 5.75 1.28 0.61
CA VAL A 23 7.14 1.65 0.33
C VAL A 23 7.21 3.06 -0.24
N ARG A 24 8.33 3.74 0.01
CA ARG A 24 8.52 5.15 -0.37
C ARG A 24 9.81 5.42 -1.14
N ASN A 25 10.67 4.42 -1.24
CA ASN A 25 11.91 4.47 -2.00
C ASN A 25 12.32 3.05 -2.39
N GLN A 26 13.39 2.95 -3.19
CA GLN A 26 13.94 1.66 -3.62
C GLN A 26 14.49 0.83 -2.46
N ILE A 27 15.04 1.45 -1.41
CA ILE A 27 15.59 0.71 -0.24
C ILE A 27 14.48 -0.08 0.47
N HIS A 28 13.32 0.55 0.71
CA HIS A 28 12.16 -0.09 1.32
C HIS A 28 11.67 -1.26 0.43
N MET A 29 11.70 -1.08 -0.89
CA MET A 29 11.37 -2.13 -1.85
C MET A 29 12.36 -3.30 -1.72
N ASP A 30 13.65 -3.03 -1.80
CA ASP A 30 14.70 -4.06 -1.75
C ASP A 30 14.63 -4.90 -0.46
N LEU A 31 14.35 -4.27 0.69
CA LEU A 31 14.17 -4.94 1.99
C LEU A 31 13.01 -5.96 1.98
N LEU A 32 11.93 -5.69 1.24
CA LEU A 32 10.81 -6.63 1.10
C LEU A 32 11.16 -7.84 0.22
N PHE A 33 12.12 -7.66 -0.69
CA PHE A 33 12.41 -8.58 -1.78
C PHE A 33 13.80 -9.21 -1.72
N GLU A 34 14.52 -9.13 -0.60
CA GLU A 34 15.81 -9.81 -0.40
C GLU A 34 15.79 -11.32 -0.76
N ASN A 35 14.60 -11.92 -0.95
CA ASN A 35 14.39 -13.31 -1.38
C ASN A 35 13.57 -13.51 -2.68
N MET A 36 13.31 -12.47 -3.51
CA MET A 36 12.59 -12.63 -4.78
C MET A 36 13.43 -12.20 -5.99
N ASN A 37 13.38 -13.00 -7.06
CA ASN A 37 14.25 -12.87 -8.23
C ASN A 37 13.70 -11.96 -9.35
N ASP A 38 12.50 -11.41 -9.21
CA ASP A 38 11.84 -10.63 -10.26
C ASP A 38 10.94 -9.59 -9.61
N VAL A 39 11.41 -8.33 -9.58
CA VAL A 39 10.70 -7.23 -8.93
C VAL A 39 10.76 -6.01 -9.83
N ASP A 40 9.62 -5.31 -9.94
CA ASP A 40 9.55 -4.03 -10.61
C ASP A 40 10.41 -2.98 -9.87
N GLU A 41 11.05 -2.09 -10.63
CA GLU A 41 11.70 -0.90 -10.06
C GLU A 41 10.65 -0.02 -9.35
N PHE A 42 11.04 0.60 -8.23
CA PHE A 42 10.18 1.53 -7.52
C PHE A 42 9.66 2.63 -8.45
N MET A 43 8.35 2.85 -8.44
CA MET A 43 7.64 3.82 -9.29
C MET A 43 7.80 3.60 -10.81
N SER A 44 7.93 2.35 -11.26
CA SER A 44 8.09 1.98 -12.68
C SER A 44 7.02 2.52 -13.66
N ASN A 45 5.82 2.85 -13.18
CA ASN A 45 4.74 3.39 -14.04
C ASN A 45 4.75 4.92 -14.20
N GLY A 46 5.65 5.63 -13.51
CA GLY A 46 5.77 7.10 -13.63
C GLY A 46 4.59 7.90 -13.04
N CYS A 47 3.79 7.30 -12.15
CA CYS A 47 2.70 7.95 -11.42
C CYS A 47 3.21 8.61 -10.12
N ASP A 48 2.32 9.30 -9.38
CA ASP A 48 2.65 9.87 -8.05
C ASP A 48 2.54 8.82 -6.92
N ALA A 49 1.60 7.89 -7.08
CA ALA A 49 1.44 6.69 -6.28
C ALA A 49 0.99 5.54 -7.19
N GLN A 50 1.23 4.30 -6.76
CA GLN A 50 0.77 3.10 -7.44
C GLN A 50 0.66 1.91 -6.47
N VAL A 51 -0.10 0.89 -6.86
CA VAL A 51 -0.10 -0.42 -6.21
C VAL A 51 0.26 -1.51 -7.20
N ASN A 52 1.28 -2.31 -6.86
CA ASN A 52 1.61 -3.53 -7.61
C ASN A 52 1.17 -4.75 -6.81
N PHE A 53 0.68 -5.76 -7.52
CA PHE A 53 0.22 -6.99 -6.92
C PHE A 53 1.14 -8.15 -7.29
N TYR A 54 1.41 -8.99 -6.30
CA TYR A 54 2.36 -10.09 -6.37
C TYR A 54 1.72 -11.37 -5.81
N ASN A 55 2.38 -12.50 -6.07
CA ASN A 55 1.99 -13.82 -5.58
C ASN A 55 0.51 -14.14 -5.84
N ASP A 56 0.14 -14.23 -7.13
CA ASP A 56 -1.25 -14.44 -7.57
C ASP A 56 -2.21 -13.47 -6.89
N ASP A 57 -1.86 -12.19 -6.87
CA ASP A 57 -2.64 -11.10 -6.28
C ASP A 57 -2.91 -11.18 -4.76
N SER A 58 -2.22 -12.06 -4.03
CA SER A 58 -2.35 -12.19 -2.57
C SER A 58 -1.50 -11.20 -1.78
N MET A 59 -0.58 -10.50 -2.45
CA MET A 59 0.28 -9.47 -1.85
C MET A 59 0.16 -8.18 -2.66
N ALA A 60 0.04 -7.05 -1.99
CA ALA A 60 -0.03 -5.73 -2.59
C ALA A 60 1.06 -4.83 -2.00
N ILE A 61 1.79 -4.11 -2.85
CA ILE A 61 2.77 -3.13 -2.41
C ILE A 61 2.35 -1.78 -2.93
N VAL A 62 1.95 -0.91 -2.01
CA VAL A 62 1.68 0.50 -2.30
C VAL A 62 3.01 1.23 -2.35
N GLN A 63 3.19 2.03 -3.38
CA GLN A 63 4.37 2.84 -3.63
C GLN A 63 3.92 4.29 -3.74
N ILE A 64 4.60 5.20 -3.06
CA ILE A 64 4.32 6.63 -3.15
C ILE A 64 5.63 7.42 -3.25
N GLN A 65 5.72 8.31 -4.23
CA GLN A 65 6.92 9.09 -4.45
C GLN A 65 7.15 10.10 -3.31
N ASP A 66 8.41 10.25 -2.90
CA ASP A 66 8.78 11.38 -2.05
C ASP A 66 8.61 12.68 -2.82
N SER A 67 7.70 13.53 -2.34
CA SER A 67 7.40 14.80 -2.97
C SER A 67 7.05 15.81 -1.89
N GLU A 68 7.31 17.09 -2.14
CA GLU A 68 6.93 18.20 -1.24
C GLU A 68 5.41 18.46 -1.24
N ARG A 69 4.61 17.39 -1.37
CA ARG A 69 3.15 17.47 -1.39
C ARG A 69 2.62 17.76 0.01
N PRO A 70 1.56 18.58 0.12
CA PRO A 70 0.82 18.71 1.37
C PRO A 70 0.33 17.34 1.85
N LEU A 71 0.35 17.11 3.18
CA LEU A 71 -0.08 15.84 3.78
C LEU A 71 -1.49 15.42 3.35
N ILE A 72 -2.39 16.36 3.11
CA ILE A 72 -3.75 16.08 2.63
C ILE A 72 -3.76 15.44 1.23
N GLU A 73 -2.84 15.83 0.34
CA GLU A 73 -2.70 15.23 -0.99
C GLU A 73 -2.14 13.81 -0.89
N VAL A 74 -1.14 13.62 -0.01
CA VAL A 74 -0.58 12.30 0.29
C VAL A 74 -1.68 11.35 0.79
N HIS A 75 -2.47 11.76 1.77
CA HIS A 75 -3.60 10.96 2.27
C HIS A 75 -4.62 10.67 1.15
N GLY A 76 -4.85 11.62 0.25
CA GLY A 76 -5.71 11.41 -0.92
C GLY A 76 -5.20 10.32 -1.85
N LEU A 77 -3.89 10.30 -2.15
CA LEU A 77 -3.26 9.26 -2.96
C LEU A 77 -3.29 7.90 -2.27
N LEU A 78 -2.94 7.84 -0.98
CA LEU A 78 -2.98 6.58 -0.22
C LEU A 78 -4.40 6.00 -0.11
N LEU A 79 -5.42 6.86 0.03
CA LEU A 79 -6.83 6.44 -0.03
C LEU A 79 -7.19 5.87 -1.41
N HIS A 80 -6.67 6.46 -2.49
CA HIS A 80 -6.88 5.94 -3.84
C HIS A 80 -6.34 4.51 -3.99
N GLU A 81 -5.11 4.28 -3.53
CA GLU A 81 -4.49 2.96 -3.56
C GLU A 81 -5.21 1.96 -2.63
N ALA A 82 -5.73 2.41 -1.47
CA ALA A 82 -6.56 1.58 -0.60
C ALA A 82 -7.82 1.05 -1.31
N VAL A 83 -8.45 1.87 -2.17
CA VAL A 83 -9.59 1.44 -3.00
C VAL A 83 -9.18 0.31 -3.96
N HIS A 84 -7.99 0.40 -4.58
CA HIS A 84 -7.49 -0.67 -5.46
C HIS A 84 -7.22 -1.99 -4.70
N ILE A 85 -6.67 -1.92 -3.49
CA ILE A 85 -6.49 -3.10 -2.63
C ILE A 85 -7.84 -3.73 -2.29
N TRP A 86 -8.84 -2.93 -1.89
CA TRP A 86 -10.19 -3.41 -1.62
C TRP A 86 -10.83 -4.10 -2.84
N GLN A 87 -10.72 -3.49 -4.02
CA GLN A 87 -11.22 -4.07 -5.27
C GLN A 87 -10.62 -5.46 -5.51
N ARG A 88 -9.33 -5.64 -5.20
CA ARG A 88 -8.68 -6.95 -5.30
C ARG A 88 -9.16 -7.94 -4.24
N ILE A 89 -9.29 -7.52 -2.98
CA ILE A 89 -9.84 -8.37 -1.90
C ILE A 89 -11.23 -8.88 -2.28
N LYS A 90 -12.11 -7.98 -2.76
CA LYS A 90 -13.46 -8.32 -3.23
C LYS A 90 -13.43 -9.41 -4.31
N GLN A 91 -12.54 -9.28 -5.30
CA GLN A 91 -12.35 -10.29 -6.34
C GLN A 91 -11.91 -11.65 -5.75
N ARG A 92 -10.95 -11.65 -4.81
CA ARG A 92 -10.42 -12.87 -4.20
C ARG A 92 -11.43 -13.58 -3.29
N MET A 93 -12.29 -12.83 -2.62
CA MET A 93 -13.40 -13.37 -1.84
C MET A 93 -14.51 -13.96 -2.73
N ASN A 94 -14.44 -13.73 -4.05
CA ASN A 94 -15.55 -13.99 -4.99
C ASN A 94 -16.85 -13.30 -4.54
N GLU A 95 -16.73 -12.17 -3.85
CA GLU A 95 -17.84 -11.35 -3.38
C GLU A 95 -18.27 -10.38 -4.48
N ARG A 96 -19.55 -10.41 -4.85
CA ARG A 96 -20.08 -9.61 -5.95
C ARG A 96 -20.83 -8.38 -5.46
N ASP A 97 -21.49 -8.51 -4.31
CA ASP A 97 -22.41 -7.50 -3.77
C ASP A 97 -22.18 -7.31 -2.26
N PRO A 98 -21.01 -6.77 -1.87
CA PRO A 98 -20.74 -6.42 -0.49
C PRO A 98 -21.72 -5.33 -0.05
N SER A 99 -22.08 -5.31 1.24
CA SER A 99 -22.89 -4.21 1.75
C SER A 99 -22.12 -2.89 1.72
N THR A 100 -22.84 -1.77 1.59
CA THR A 100 -22.23 -0.43 1.51
C THR A 100 -21.35 -0.12 2.72
N GLU A 101 -21.81 -0.47 3.92
CA GLU A 101 -21.02 -0.30 5.15
C GLU A 101 -19.79 -1.20 5.15
N PHE A 102 -19.93 -2.44 4.68
CA PHE A 102 -18.82 -3.38 4.65
C PHE A 102 -17.67 -2.89 3.76
N GLU A 103 -18.02 -2.37 2.58
CA GLU A 103 -17.08 -1.74 1.67
C GLU A 103 -16.44 -0.48 2.28
N ALA A 104 -17.25 0.40 2.87
CA ALA A 104 -16.78 1.64 3.49
C ALA A 104 -15.76 1.37 4.61
N TYR A 105 -16.08 0.46 5.54
CA TYR A 105 -15.17 0.11 6.64
C TYR A 105 -13.90 -0.59 6.16
N SER A 106 -13.98 -1.41 5.12
CA SER A 106 -12.81 -2.10 4.57
C SER A 106 -11.83 -1.11 3.95
N ILE A 107 -12.31 -0.16 3.15
CA ILE A 107 -11.49 0.90 2.57
C ILE A 107 -10.93 1.80 3.67
N GLN A 108 -11.75 2.19 4.65
CA GLN A 108 -11.32 3.02 5.77
C GLN A 108 -10.16 2.36 6.54
N ALA A 109 -10.28 1.07 6.87
CA ALA A 109 -9.25 0.34 7.61
C ALA A 109 -7.92 0.32 6.84
N ILE A 110 -7.94 -0.06 5.56
CA ILE A 110 -6.74 -0.12 4.71
C ILE A 110 -6.11 1.28 4.60
N ALA A 111 -6.91 2.32 4.37
CA ALA A 111 -6.41 3.68 4.26
C ALA A 111 -5.76 4.17 5.56
N GLN A 112 -6.37 3.89 6.72
CA GLN A 112 -5.82 4.27 8.01
C GLN A 112 -4.47 3.58 8.28
N ASP A 113 -4.35 2.29 7.93
CA ASP A 113 -3.07 1.58 8.02
C ASP A 113 -2.01 2.23 7.12
N LEU A 114 -2.36 2.55 5.87
CA LEU A 114 -1.42 3.22 4.95
C LEU A 114 -1.00 4.61 5.45
N PHE A 115 -1.91 5.37 6.06
CA PHE A 115 -1.58 6.67 6.66
C PHE A 115 -0.60 6.50 7.83
N ALA A 116 -0.83 5.51 8.70
CA ALA A 116 0.06 5.20 9.81
C ALA A 116 1.45 4.77 9.31
N MET A 117 1.54 3.87 8.32
CA MET A 117 2.81 3.47 7.70
C MET A 117 3.54 4.68 7.08
N PHE A 118 2.80 5.61 6.47
CA PHE A 118 3.40 6.82 5.91
C PHE A 118 4.00 7.71 7.02
N GLU A 119 3.30 7.87 8.14
CA GLU A 119 3.78 8.62 9.30
C GLU A 119 5.01 7.95 9.95
N GLU A 120 4.94 6.64 10.19
CA GLU A 120 6.04 5.85 10.77
C GLU A 120 7.31 5.84 9.92
N SER A 121 7.14 5.97 8.59
CA SER A 121 8.25 6.03 7.63
C SER A 121 8.83 7.44 7.43
N GLN A 122 8.35 8.46 8.17
CA GLN A 122 9.00 9.77 8.24
C GLN A 122 10.21 9.73 9.17
N CYS A 123 11.25 10.51 8.85
CA CYS A 123 12.22 10.96 9.85
C CYS A 123 11.63 12.12 10.67
N ASP A 124 11.87 12.13 11.97
CA ASP A 124 11.82 13.34 12.76
C ASP A 124 12.93 14.30 12.26
N ASP A 125 12.60 15.58 12.11
CA ASP A 125 13.58 16.66 11.80
C ASP A 125 14.60 16.86 12.94
#